data_AF-A0A317ERU9-F1
#
_entry.id   AF-A0A317ERU9-F1
#
_cell.length_a   1.000
_cell.length_b   1.000
_cell.length_c   1.000
_cell.angle_alpha   90.00
_cell.angle_beta   90.00
_cell.angle_gamma   90.00
#
_symmetry.space_group_name_H-M   'P 1'
#
loop_
_entity.id
_entity.type
_entity.pdbx_description
1 polymer ?
#
loop_
_entity_poly.entity_id
_entity_poly.type
_entity_poly.pdbx_seq_one_letter_code
_entity_poly.pdbx_strand_id
1 'polypeptide(L)'
;MRLSKNYLVSLFFVLIIPAVILYACDADGDSTSGNNGEQGCPVENKTPGTIAQGTNLNLYIETSGSMAGFMDHRGTAFQKEVWAVTEALDSRFSNQMGIYQIQSKSEKISPLKLDVFRNNLNTGRFVSAKSTDIPEMIDSIFNKAGKNTVSVLISDLIFSPDNGNAAQIIQITTDIKKRFYNKGVSGILLQLSSEFYKKTKVEGSPYYIWIIGDNNAANAVSKLIKSVLEGSVNEAGFGITLATPNYSILPSHSAVNNASPLICDQDKNYYSYIEYDEDEGEEITFWVGLNLKDLPAYMRSDSYLKNNTELTTDGGTVKLLAVSEPDAIQNAEDKQIIARNQLTHFLQLRITQPASRTSVYINIRKSRPDWIDELNLLTEDNLRQKTFGLKKMADGLESAYLTSQSKPLFQKPASVYILKK
;
A
#
# COMPACT_ATOMS: atom_id res chain seq x y z
N MET A 1 15.86 -80.98 -7.47
CA MET A 1 17.31 -80.80 -7.24
C MET A 1 17.47 -79.65 -6.26
N ARG A 2 17.56 -79.86 -4.94
CA ARG A 2 18.70 -80.33 -4.13
C ARG A 2 19.97 -79.45 -4.24
N LEU A 3 20.21 -78.73 -3.13
CA LEU A 3 21.49 -78.51 -2.41
C LEU A 3 22.57 -77.58 -2.99
N SER A 4 22.85 -76.49 -2.26
CA SER A 4 24.07 -76.25 -1.44
C SER A 4 23.91 -74.88 -0.76
N LYS A 5 23.92 -74.69 0.57
CA LYS A 5 24.90 -74.88 1.67
C LYS A 5 26.17 -74.01 1.57
N ASN A 6 26.27 -73.11 2.58
CA ASN A 6 27.41 -72.89 3.49
C ASN A 6 28.58 -71.98 3.03
N TYR A 7 29.32 -71.19 3.82
CA TYR A 7 29.49 -70.81 5.27
C TYR A 7 30.10 -69.35 5.23
N LEU A 8 30.12 -68.49 6.27
CA LEU A 8 31.04 -68.47 7.43
C LEU A 8 30.74 -67.15 8.21
N VAL A 9 30.14 -67.19 9.40
CA VAL A 9 30.74 -66.89 10.73
C VAL A 9 31.83 -65.82 10.75
N SER A 10 31.53 -64.66 11.36
CA SER A 10 32.42 -64.05 12.36
C SER A 10 31.60 -63.18 13.33
N LEU A 11 31.68 -63.56 14.60
CA LEU A 11 31.03 -62.96 15.75
C LEU A 11 32.08 -62.04 16.42
N PHE A 12 31.79 -60.76 16.61
CA PHE A 12 32.51 -59.95 17.60
C PHE A 12 31.52 -59.14 18.43
N PHE A 13 31.45 -59.53 19.70
CA PHE A 13 30.77 -58.85 20.79
C PHE A 13 31.39 -57.46 21.01
N VAL A 14 30.55 -56.43 21.08
CA VAL A 14 30.86 -55.22 21.85
C VAL A 14 29.63 -54.87 22.70
N LEU A 15 29.91 -54.69 23.99
CA LEU A 15 29.04 -54.34 25.11
C LEU A 15 27.94 -53.32 24.75
N ILE A 16 26.71 -53.66 25.13
CA ILE A 16 25.59 -52.72 25.28
C ILE A 16 25.60 -52.21 26.73
N ILE A 17 25.85 -50.92 26.92
CA ILE A 17 25.58 -50.20 28.16
C ILE A 17 24.15 -49.66 28.06
N PRO A 18 23.19 -50.06 28.94
CA PRO A 18 21.90 -49.40 28.98
C PRO A 18 22.03 -48.10 29.78
N ALA A 19 22.09 -46.97 29.06
CA ALA A 19 21.87 -45.67 29.67
C ALA A 19 20.37 -45.54 30.00
N VAL A 20 20.06 -45.66 31.29
CA VAL A 20 18.78 -45.24 31.86
C VAL A 20 18.69 -43.73 31.68
N ILE A 21 17.91 -43.27 30.70
CA ILE A 21 17.47 -41.88 30.62
C ILE A 21 16.02 -41.84 31.10
N LEU A 22 15.85 -41.21 32.25
CA LEU A 22 14.58 -40.88 32.88
C LEU A 22 13.75 -40.04 31.90
N TYR A 23 12.59 -40.57 31.49
CA TYR A 23 11.52 -39.75 30.92
C TYR A 23 10.89 -38.94 32.06
N ALA A 24 11.35 -37.71 32.21
CA ALA A 24 10.55 -36.67 32.85
C ALA A 24 9.60 -36.11 31.79
N CYS A 25 8.30 -36.23 32.03
CA CYS A 25 7.31 -35.39 31.36
C CYS A 25 7.57 -33.95 31.81
N ASP A 26 8.13 -33.12 30.93
CA ASP A 26 7.91 -31.69 31.00
C ASP A 26 6.96 -31.32 29.87
N ALA A 27 5.78 -30.86 30.28
CA ALA A 27 4.86 -30.17 29.43
C ALA A 27 5.45 -28.78 29.17
N ASP A 28 6.28 -28.66 28.12
CA ASP A 28 6.68 -27.36 27.61
C ASP A 28 5.46 -26.71 26.97
N GLY A 29 4.78 -25.91 27.79
CA GLY A 29 3.91 -24.85 27.32
C GLY A 29 4.74 -23.91 26.46
N ASP A 30 4.46 -23.92 25.17
CA ASP A 30 4.93 -22.94 24.19
C ASP A 30 4.49 -21.54 24.67
N SER A 31 5.35 -20.92 25.46
CA SER A 31 5.20 -19.53 25.87
C SER A 31 5.73 -18.69 24.72
N THR A 32 4.81 -18.22 23.89
CA THR A 32 5.01 -17.05 23.04
C THR A 32 5.32 -15.85 23.95
N SER A 33 6.60 -15.71 24.30
CA SER A 33 7.13 -14.56 25.02
C SER A 33 7.00 -13.34 24.11
N GLY A 34 6.04 -12.47 24.45
CA GLY A 34 5.91 -11.16 23.86
C GLY A 34 7.18 -10.36 24.12
N ASN A 35 7.77 -9.83 23.05
CA ASN A 35 8.88 -8.87 23.09
C ASN A 35 8.44 -7.58 23.80
N ASN A 36 8.52 -7.56 25.13
CA ASN A 36 8.38 -6.33 25.91
C ASN A 36 9.77 -5.73 26.09
N GLY A 37 10.04 -4.63 25.40
CA GLY A 37 11.02 -3.64 25.87
C GLY A 37 10.59 -3.08 27.23
N GLU A 38 11.38 -2.19 27.82
CA GLU A 38 11.06 -1.48 29.08
C GLU A 38 9.54 -1.21 29.20
N GLN A 39 8.95 -1.63 30.32
CA GLN A 39 7.50 -1.76 30.57
C GLN A 39 6.63 -0.78 29.73
N GLY A 40 5.95 -1.26 28.69
CA GLY A 40 4.97 -0.47 27.94
C GLY A 40 5.49 0.33 26.74
N CYS A 41 6.81 0.30 26.45
CA CYS A 41 7.40 0.96 25.29
C CYS A 41 7.51 0.02 24.07
N PRO A 42 7.13 0.46 22.86
CA PRO A 42 7.34 -0.32 21.64
C PRO A 42 8.83 -0.40 21.31
N VAL A 43 9.30 -1.56 20.88
CA VAL A 43 10.67 -1.75 20.38
C VAL A 43 10.78 -1.09 18.99
N GLU A 44 11.83 -0.29 18.77
CA GLU A 44 12.11 0.54 17.59
C GLU A 44 11.50 0.00 16.27
N ASN A 45 10.67 0.84 15.64
CA ASN A 45 10.17 0.58 14.28
C ASN A 45 11.20 1.03 13.24
N LYS A 46 11.53 0.13 12.31
CA LYS A 46 12.34 0.44 11.13
C LYS A 46 11.70 1.58 10.32
N THR A 47 12.53 2.53 9.90
CA THR A 47 12.22 3.62 8.98
C THR A 47 11.55 3.08 7.70
N PRO A 48 10.61 3.81 7.07
CA PRO A 48 10.03 3.44 5.78
C PRO A 48 11.12 3.08 4.77
N GLY A 49 10.96 1.96 4.08
CA GLY A 49 11.95 1.44 3.14
C GLY A 49 12.30 2.48 2.07
N THR A 50 13.58 2.83 1.98
CA THR A 50 14.12 3.62 0.88
C THR A 50 14.20 2.75 -0.38
N ILE A 51 14.25 3.39 -1.56
CA ILE A 51 14.50 2.67 -2.82
C ILE A 51 15.86 1.97 -2.67
N ALA A 52 15.86 0.65 -2.81
CA ALA A 52 17.08 -0.14 -2.72
C ALA A 52 18.10 0.34 -3.77
N GLN A 53 19.38 0.32 -3.40
CA GLN A 53 20.44 0.61 -4.36
C GLN A 53 20.36 -0.37 -5.53
N GLY A 54 20.43 0.13 -6.77
CA GLY A 54 20.33 -0.71 -7.96
C GLY A 54 18.90 -1.05 -8.41
N THR A 55 17.87 -0.35 -7.92
CA THR A 55 16.51 -0.46 -8.48
C THR A 55 16.48 0.10 -9.89
N ASN A 56 16.02 -0.71 -10.85
CA ASN A 56 15.78 -0.28 -12.22
C ASN A 56 14.38 0.32 -12.36
N LEU A 57 14.20 1.22 -13.32
CA LEU A 57 12.91 1.76 -13.68
C LEU A 57 12.60 1.53 -15.16
N ASN A 58 11.41 1.04 -15.46
CA ASN A 58 10.90 0.97 -16.83
C ASN A 58 9.70 1.93 -16.95
N LEU A 59 9.83 2.98 -17.75
CA LEU A 59 8.73 3.86 -18.12
C LEU A 59 8.11 3.39 -19.43
N TYR A 60 6.81 3.18 -19.43
CA TYR A 60 6.01 2.77 -20.57
C TYR A 60 5.00 3.87 -20.90
N ILE A 61 4.93 4.24 -22.16
CA ILE A 61 3.82 5.03 -22.69
C ILE A 61 3.00 4.16 -23.65
N GLU A 62 1.71 4.07 -23.38
CA GLU A 62 0.76 3.41 -24.26
C GLU A 62 0.28 4.40 -25.32
N THR A 63 0.25 3.96 -26.58
CA THR A 63 0.06 4.88 -27.73
C THR A 63 -1.04 4.40 -28.69
N SER A 64 -2.14 3.84 -28.19
CA SER A 64 -3.28 3.53 -29.06
C SER A 64 -4.01 4.78 -29.58
N GLY A 65 -4.95 4.55 -30.48
CA GLY A 65 -5.83 5.60 -30.99
C GLY A 65 -6.70 6.29 -29.93
N SER A 66 -6.86 5.73 -28.71
CA SER A 66 -7.54 6.41 -27.60
C SER A 66 -6.63 7.43 -26.91
N MET A 67 -5.31 7.24 -26.97
CA MET A 67 -4.31 8.15 -26.41
C MET A 67 -3.92 9.31 -27.34
N ALA A 68 -4.10 9.14 -28.64
CA ALA A 68 -3.69 10.12 -29.66
C ALA A 68 -4.13 11.55 -29.33
N GLY A 69 -5.36 11.75 -28.89
CA GLY A 69 -5.89 13.10 -28.65
C GLY A 69 -5.24 13.87 -27.50
N PHE A 70 -4.54 13.22 -26.57
CA PHE A 70 -3.74 13.93 -25.56
C PHE A 70 -2.45 14.53 -26.13
N MET A 71 -2.01 14.01 -27.29
CA MET A 71 -0.74 14.32 -27.94
C MET A 71 -0.90 15.09 -29.25
N ASP A 72 -2.12 15.17 -29.78
CA ASP A 72 -2.43 15.81 -31.07
C ASP A 72 -2.27 17.35 -31.06
N HIS A 73 -2.16 17.98 -29.88
CA HIS A 73 -1.98 19.43 -29.74
C HIS A 73 -0.77 19.75 -28.86
N ARG A 74 -0.12 20.88 -29.11
CA ARG A 74 1.05 21.32 -28.33
C ARG A 74 0.64 22.04 -27.06
N GLY A 75 1.33 21.74 -25.97
CA GLY A 75 1.23 22.44 -24.70
C GLY A 75 0.07 21.99 -23.82
N THR A 76 -0.52 20.81 -24.08
CA THR A 76 -1.54 20.20 -23.21
C THR A 76 -0.96 19.92 -21.82
N ALA A 77 -1.82 19.87 -20.80
CA ALA A 77 -1.39 19.49 -19.45
C ALA A 77 -0.70 18.11 -19.46
N PHE A 78 -1.23 17.15 -20.22
CA PHE A 78 -0.65 15.82 -20.43
C PHE A 78 0.81 15.89 -20.89
N GLN A 79 1.13 16.66 -21.94
CA GLN A 79 2.50 16.76 -22.44
C GLN A 79 3.45 17.36 -21.39
N LYS A 80 3.00 18.38 -20.66
CA LYS A 80 3.80 19.04 -19.62
C LYS A 80 4.05 18.12 -18.43
N GLU A 81 3.01 17.51 -17.90
CA GLU A 81 3.05 16.63 -16.73
C GLU A 81 3.83 15.34 -17.03
N VAL A 82 3.56 14.69 -18.17
CA VAL A 82 4.30 13.49 -18.58
C VAL A 82 5.78 13.81 -18.78
N TRP A 83 6.12 14.98 -19.35
CA TRP A 83 7.51 15.40 -19.46
C TRP A 83 8.16 15.65 -18.09
N ALA A 84 7.51 16.40 -17.19
CA ALA A 84 8.01 16.67 -15.84
C ALA A 84 8.24 15.38 -15.05
N VAL A 85 7.30 14.43 -15.13
CA VAL A 85 7.45 13.10 -14.55
C VAL A 85 8.63 12.36 -15.15
N THR A 86 8.76 12.35 -16.47
CA THR A 86 9.86 11.65 -17.15
C THR A 86 11.22 12.23 -16.75
N GLU A 87 11.34 13.56 -16.69
CA GLU A 87 12.57 14.26 -16.29
C GLU A 87 12.94 13.98 -14.82
N ALA A 88 11.96 13.95 -13.92
CA ALA A 88 12.18 13.62 -12.52
C ALA A 88 12.64 12.17 -12.32
N LEU A 89 12.04 11.23 -13.08
CA LEU A 89 12.44 9.82 -13.06
C LEU A 89 13.84 9.63 -13.67
N ASP A 90 14.14 10.26 -14.81
CA ASP A 90 15.46 10.20 -15.44
C ASP A 90 16.54 10.81 -14.55
N SER A 91 16.23 11.93 -13.88
CA SER A 91 17.15 12.54 -12.90
C SER A 91 17.44 11.60 -11.71
N ARG A 92 16.44 10.81 -11.27
CA ARG A 92 16.58 9.91 -10.12
C ARG A 92 17.23 8.57 -10.45
N PHE A 93 16.94 8.00 -11.62
CA PHE A 93 17.33 6.65 -12.03
C PHE A 93 18.41 6.64 -13.11
N SER A 94 18.58 7.74 -13.84
CA SER A 94 19.62 7.95 -14.86
C SER A 94 19.76 6.76 -15.81
N ASN A 95 20.96 6.16 -15.91
CA ASN A 95 21.22 5.00 -16.76
C ASN A 95 20.48 3.71 -16.35
N GLN A 96 19.73 3.72 -15.24
CA GLN A 96 18.89 2.63 -14.76
C GLN A 96 17.43 2.77 -15.20
N MET A 97 17.11 3.78 -16.03
CA MET A 97 15.81 3.99 -16.61
C MET A 97 15.74 3.53 -18.07
N GLY A 98 14.84 2.60 -18.36
CA GLY A 98 14.42 2.26 -19.71
C GLY A 98 13.12 2.96 -20.08
N ILE A 99 13.03 3.56 -21.26
CA ILE A 99 11.79 4.15 -21.79
C ILE A 99 11.28 3.28 -22.92
N TYR A 100 9.97 3.01 -22.94
CA TYR A 100 9.36 2.13 -23.91
C TYR A 100 8.01 2.65 -24.38
N GLN A 101 7.70 2.33 -25.63
CA GLN A 101 6.39 2.51 -26.23
C GLN A 101 5.65 1.17 -26.32
N ILE A 102 4.35 1.19 -26.02
CA ILE A 102 3.44 0.04 -26.17
C ILE A 102 2.35 0.41 -27.19
N GLN A 103 2.30 -0.33 -28.30
CA GLN A 103 1.49 0.03 -29.47
C GLN A 103 0.16 -0.75 -29.52
N SER A 104 0.11 -2.08 -29.35
CA SER A 104 -1.13 -2.88 -29.42
C SER A 104 -1.01 -4.34 -28.97
N LYS A 105 -2.15 -5.07 -29.05
CA LYS A 105 -2.42 -6.52 -28.86
C LYS A 105 -1.41 -7.55 -29.40
N SER A 106 -0.43 -7.14 -30.21
CA SER A 106 0.50 -8.08 -30.85
C SER A 106 1.88 -7.50 -31.17
N GLU A 107 2.11 -6.23 -30.83
CA GLU A 107 3.33 -5.51 -31.21
C GLU A 107 4.29 -5.32 -30.04
N LYS A 108 5.58 -5.35 -30.40
CA LYS A 108 6.73 -5.36 -29.48
C LYS A 108 6.77 -4.07 -28.67
N ILE A 109 6.92 -4.21 -27.34
CA ILE A 109 7.49 -3.15 -26.48
C ILE A 109 8.76 -2.64 -27.17
N SER A 110 8.73 -1.39 -27.62
CA SER A 110 9.81 -0.80 -28.39
C SER A 110 10.57 0.21 -27.53
N PRO A 111 11.90 0.05 -27.35
CA PRO A 111 12.68 1.00 -26.56
C PRO A 111 12.76 2.37 -27.26
N LEU A 112 12.74 3.43 -26.46
CA LEU A 112 12.92 4.80 -26.90
C LEU A 112 14.10 5.43 -26.16
N LYS A 113 14.83 6.31 -26.86
CA LYS A 113 15.76 7.24 -26.21
C LYS A 113 14.97 8.42 -25.63
N LEU A 114 15.47 9.03 -24.55
CA LEU A 114 14.82 10.16 -23.89
C LEU A 114 14.49 11.32 -24.86
N ASP A 115 15.45 11.71 -25.72
CA ASP A 115 15.22 12.79 -26.70
C ASP A 115 14.14 12.43 -27.74
N VAL A 116 14.09 11.17 -28.15
CA VAL A 116 13.06 10.68 -29.09
C VAL A 116 11.70 10.68 -28.41
N PHE A 117 11.63 10.22 -27.15
CA PHE A 117 10.41 10.29 -26.35
C PHE A 117 9.92 11.73 -26.19
N ARG A 118 10.80 12.66 -25.80
CA ARG A 118 10.49 14.10 -25.68
C ARG A 118 9.95 14.67 -26.99
N ASN A 119 10.61 14.38 -28.10
CA ASN A 119 10.20 14.86 -29.41
C ASN A 119 8.83 14.29 -29.79
N ASN A 120 8.60 12.98 -29.61
CA ASN A 120 7.34 12.34 -29.94
C ASN A 120 6.18 12.87 -29.09
N LEU A 121 6.40 13.06 -27.78
CA LEU A 121 5.43 13.64 -26.86
C LEU A 121 5.00 15.04 -27.30
N ASN A 122 5.95 15.91 -27.62
CA ASN A 122 5.67 17.30 -28.03
C ASN A 122 5.12 17.45 -29.46
N THR A 123 5.22 16.41 -30.28
CA THR A 123 4.81 16.47 -31.70
C THR A 123 3.67 15.55 -32.05
N GLY A 124 3.18 14.73 -31.11
CA GLY A 124 2.15 13.72 -31.38
C GLY A 124 2.60 12.62 -32.33
N ARG A 125 3.91 12.38 -32.46
CA ARG A 125 4.49 11.49 -33.48
C ARG A 125 4.74 10.06 -33.00
N PHE A 126 4.05 9.62 -31.95
CA PHE A 126 4.08 8.22 -31.58
C PHE A 126 3.41 7.37 -32.65
N VAL A 127 3.97 6.20 -32.93
CA VAL A 127 3.33 5.21 -33.82
C VAL A 127 2.08 4.68 -33.12
N SER A 128 0.90 4.99 -33.66
CA SER A 128 -0.37 4.59 -33.05
C SER A 128 -0.95 3.33 -33.67
N ALA A 129 -1.47 2.43 -32.83
CA ALA A 129 -2.29 1.31 -33.30
C ALA A 129 -3.77 1.50 -32.95
N LYS A 130 -4.64 0.64 -33.49
CA LYS A 130 -6.10 0.77 -33.40
C LYS A 130 -6.68 0.42 -32.02
N SER A 131 -6.12 -0.56 -31.31
CA SER A 131 -6.62 -1.03 -30.01
C SER A 131 -5.50 -1.54 -29.11
N THR A 132 -5.73 -1.46 -27.79
CA THR A 132 -4.85 -1.99 -26.74
C THR A 132 -5.62 -3.00 -25.89
N ASP A 133 -4.99 -4.13 -25.59
CA ASP A 133 -5.47 -5.08 -24.57
C ASP A 133 -4.67 -4.87 -23.29
N ILE A 134 -5.32 -4.30 -22.28
CA ILE A 134 -4.70 -3.96 -21.00
C ILE A 134 -4.07 -5.19 -20.34
N PRO A 135 -4.76 -6.34 -20.20
CA PRO A 135 -4.15 -7.60 -19.78
C PRO A 135 -2.82 -7.95 -20.48
N GLU A 136 -2.74 -7.88 -21.81
CA GLU A 136 -1.52 -8.23 -22.55
C GLU A 136 -0.40 -7.19 -22.36
N MET A 137 -0.76 -5.91 -22.24
CA MET A 137 0.17 -4.85 -21.87
C MET A 137 0.79 -5.12 -20.49
N ILE A 138 -0.02 -5.56 -19.53
CA ILE A 138 0.44 -5.93 -18.18
C ILE A 138 1.34 -7.17 -18.22
N ASP A 139 1.04 -8.17 -19.04
CA ASP A 139 1.94 -9.32 -19.24
C ASP A 139 3.29 -8.86 -19.79
N SER A 140 3.28 -7.94 -20.73
CA SER A 140 4.49 -7.41 -21.35
C SER A 140 5.33 -6.61 -20.34
N ILE A 141 4.68 -5.84 -19.46
CA ILE A 141 5.32 -5.16 -18.33
C ILE A 141 5.95 -6.18 -17.37
N PHE A 142 5.22 -7.22 -16.98
CA PHE A 142 5.74 -8.25 -16.07
C PHE A 142 6.87 -9.07 -16.68
N ASN A 143 6.80 -9.39 -17.98
CA ASN A 143 7.86 -10.12 -18.68
C ASN A 143 9.16 -9.32 -18.78
N LYS A 144 9.08 -7.98 -18.76
CA LYS A 144 10.24 -7.09 -18.70
C LYS A 144 10.64 -6.66 -17.30
N ALA A 145 9.79 -6.88 -16.29
CA ALA A 145 10.11 -6.58 -14.92
C ALA A 145 11.17 -7.57 -14.42
N GLY A 146 12.43 -7.11 -14.39
CA GLY A 146 13.51 -7.85 -13.74
C GLY A 146 13.36 -7.85 -12.21
N LYS A 147 14.28 -8.52 -11.52
CA LYS A 147 14.43 -8.36 -10.06
C LYS A 147 14.67 -6.87 -9.74
N ASN A 148 14.09 -6.39 -8.64
CA ASN A 148 14.27 -5.00 -8.19
C ASN A 148 13.95 -3.96 -9.28
N THR A 149 12.82 -4.13 -9.99
CA THR A 149 12.38 -3.20 -11.04
C THR A 149 11.04 -2.59 -10.67
N VAL A 150 10.92 -1.28 -10.85
CA VAL A 150 9.63 -0.57 -10.82
C VAL A 150 9.22 -0.26 -12.25
N SER A 151 7.99 -0.57 -12.61
CA SER A 151 7.40 -0.24 -13.90
C SER A 151 6.40 0.90 -13.72
N VAL A 152 6.49 1.91 -14.58
CA VAL A 152 5.56 3.06 -14.61
C VAL A 152 4.89 3.04 -15.98
N LEU A 153 3.57 2.93 -16.02
CA LEU A 153 2.78 2.94 -17.23
C LEU A 153 1.95 4.21 -17.32
N ILE A 154 1.98 4.89 -18.46
CA ILE A 154 1.15 6.05 -18.79
C ILE A 154 0.13 5.63 -19.85
N SER A 155 -1.16 5.71 -19.54
CA SER A 155 -2.27 5.28 -20.41
C SER A 155 -3.59 5.91 -19.96
N ASP A 156 -4.59 5.97 -20.83
CA ASP A 156 -5.97 6.31 -20.47
C ASP A 156 -6.75 5.13 -19.87
N LEU A 157 -6.12 3.94 -19.87
CA LEU A 157 -6.65 2.68 -19.36
C LEU A 157 -8.05 2.35 -19.89
N ILE A 158 -8.39 2.83 -21.08
CA ILE A 158 -9.65 2.46 -21.72
C ILE A 158 -9.54 1.04 -22.23
N PHE A 159 -10.39 0.16 -21.70
CA PHE A 159 -10.49 -1.21 -22.18
C PHE A 159 -11.42 -1.29 -23.39
N SER A 160 -10.90 -1.36 -24.61
CA SER A 160 -11.73 -1.51 -25.81
C SER A 160 -11.49 -2.89 -26.45
N PRO A 161 -12.23 -3.94 -26.03
CA PRO A 161 -12.06 -5.24 -26.63
C PRO A 161 -12.65 -5.25 -28.04
N ASP A 162 -12.04 -5.99 -28.97
CA ASP A 162 -12.54 -6.11 -30.33
C ASP A 162 -13.97 -6.67 -30.29
N ASN A 163 -14.94 -5.87 -30.74
CA ASN A 163 -16.39 -6.14 -30.84
C ASN A 163 -17.30 -5.72 -29.67
N GLY A 164 -16.82 -4.95 -28.68
CA GLY A 164 -17.68 -4.32 -27.66
C GLY A 164 -18.52 -5.30 -26.82
N ASN A 165 -18.07 -6.56 -26.70
CA ASN A 165 -18.84 -7.60 -26.04
C ASN A 165 -18.78 -7.41 -24.52
N ALA A 166 -19.93 -7.16 -23.89
CA ALA A 166 -20.05 -7.03 -22.43
C ALA A 166 -19.50 -8.24 -21.64
N ALA A 167 -19.45 -9.44 -22.25
CA ALA A 167 -18.85 -10.61 -21.63
C ALA A 167 -17.32 -10.47 -21.44
N GLN A 168 -16.62 -9.77 -22.34
CA GLN A 168 -15.18 -9.51 -22.21
C GLN A 168 -14.88 -8.50 -21.10
N ILE A 169 -15.82 -7.59 -20.80
CA ILE A 169 -15.72 -6.67 -19.65
C ILE A 169 -15.76 -7.43 -18.32
N ILE A 170 -16.47 -8.56 -18.23
CA ILE A 170 -16.47 -9.39 -17.02
C ILE A 170 -15.12 -10.14 -16.89
N GLN A 171 -14.50 -10.51 -18.02
CA GLN A 171 -13.25 -11.25 -18.03
C GLN A 171 -12.06 -10.42 -17.53
N ILE A 172 -12.03 -9.10 -17.78
CA ILE A 172 -10.92 -8.25 -17.35
C ILE A 172 -10.64 -8.31 -15.84
N THR A 173 -11.67 -8.41 -15.01
CA THR A 173 -11.51 -8.57 -13.55
C THR A 173 -10.73 -9.84 -13.23
N THR A 174 -11.07 -10.95 -13.88
CA THR A 174 -10.40 -12.24 -13.69
C THR A 174 -8.97 -12.20 -14.24
N ASP A 175 -8.78 -11.56 -15.39
CA ASP A 175 -7.50 -11.49 -16.08
C ASP A 175 -6.47 -10.62 -15.35
N ILE A 176 -6.90 -9.46 -14.84
CA ILE A 176 -6.08 -8.63 -13.96
C ILE A 176 -5.79 -9.37 -12.66
N LYS A 177 -6.81 -10.00 -12.03
CA LYS A 177 -6.60 -10.77 -10.81
C LYS A 177 -5.50 -11.81 -10.97
N LYS A 178 -5.58 -12.65 -12.01
CA LYS A 178 -4.60 -13.73 -12.28
C LYS A 178 -3.17 -13.19 -12.46
N ARG A 179 -3.02 -12.02 -13.08
CA ARG A 179 -1.70 -11.43 -13.35
C ARG A 179 -1.01 -10.89 -12.11
N PHE A 180 -1.77 -10.36 -11.15
CA PHE A 180 -1.22 -9.79 -9.92
C PHE A 180 -1.20 -10.75 -8.73
N TYR A 181 -2.06 -11.77 -8.74
CA TYR A 181 -2.17 -12.74 -7.64
C TYR A 181 -0.83 -13.41 -7.34
N ASN A 182 -0.43 -13.39 -6.06
CA ASN A 182 0.81 -13.97 -5.53
C ASN A 182 2.11 -13.51 -6.22
N LYS A 183 2.12 -12.35 -6.89
CA LYS A 183 3.34 -11.79 -7.51
C LYS A 183 4.26 -11.06 -6.54
N GLY A 184 3.79 -10.72 -5.34
CA GLY A 184 4.58 -9.96 -4.37
C GLY A 184 4.87 -8.52 -4.81
N VAL A 185 4.08 -7.98 -5.73
CA VAL A 185 4.15 -6.58 -6.17
C VAL A 185 2.97 -5.80 -5.58
N SER A 186 3.10 -4.48 -5.55
CA SER A 186 2.01 -3.55 -5.28
C SER A 186 1.75 -2.72 -6.55
N GLY A 187 0.53 -2.20 -6.67
CA GLY A 187 0.13 -1.29 -7.73
C GLY A 187 -0.35 0.04 -7.13
N ILE A 188 0.14 1.16 -7.63
CA ILE A 188 -0.34 2.50 -7.26
C ILE A 188 -0.82 3.16 -8.54
N LEU A 189 -2.09 3.56 -8.56
CA LEU A 189 -2.72 4.23 -9.67
C LEU A 189 -2.87 5.71 -9.32
N LEU A 190 -2.26 6.58 -10.12
CA LEU A 190 -2.44 8.02 -10.06
C LEU A 190 -3.35 8.44 -11.21
N GLN A 191 -4.40 9.21 -10.91
CA GLN A 191 -5.31 9.77 -11.89
C GLN A 191 -5.04 11.26 -12.05
N LEU A 192 -4.88 11.66 -13.32
CA LEU A 192 -4.73 13.03 -13.77
C LEU A 192 -5.75 13.32 -14.87
N SER A 193 -5.90 14.59 -15.20
CA SER A 193 -6.82 15.04 -16.24
C SER A 193 -6.13 16.05 -17.14
N SER A 194 -6.39 15.95 -18.44
CA SER A 194 -5.89 16.92 -19.42
C SER A 194 -6.92 17.13 -20.52
N GLU A 195 -6.65 18.12 -21.35
CA GLU A 195 -7.36 18.40 -22.57
C GLU A 195 -7.12 17.28 -23.60
N PHE A 196 -8.21 16.79 -24.18
CA PHE A 196 -8.18 15.78 -25.23
C PHE A 196 -8.71 16.36 -26.54
N TYR A 197 -7.93 16.22 -27.62
CA TYR A 197 -8.22 16.80 -28.92
C TYR A 197 -8.33 15.73 -30.00
N LYS A 198 -9.51 15.60 -30.61
CA LYS A 198 -9.66 14.74 -31.81
C LYS A 198 -10.53 15.43 -32.85
N LYS A 199 -11.84 15.47 -32.62
CA LYS A 199 -12.81 16.24 -33.43
C LYS A 199 -13.18 17.57 -32.75
N THR A 200 -13.34 17.50 -31.44
CA THR A 200 -13.57 18.64 -30.55
C THR A 200 -12.60 18.53 -29.38
N LYS A 201 -12.36 19.66 -28.71
CA LYS A 201 -11.65 19.69 -27.44
C LYS A 201 -12.58 19.18 -26.34
N VAL A 202 -12.12 18.22 -25.54
CA VAL A 202 -12.76 17.79 -24.30
C VAL A 202 -11.84 18.16 -23.16
N GLU A 203 -12.34 18.95 -22.21
CA GLU A 203 -11.61 19.31 -21.00
C GLU A 203 -11.73 18.20 -19.95
N GLY A 204 -10.69 18.05 -19.14
CA GLY A 204 -10.74 17.18 -17.96
C GLY A 204 -10.70 15.68 -18.26
N SER A 205 -10.27 15.28 -19.46
CA SER A 205 -10.21 13.88 -19.84
C SER A 205 -9.20 13.10 -18.99
N PRO A 206 -9.61 12.00 -18.33
CA PRO A 206 -8.74 11.30 -17.42
C PRO A 206 -7.67 10.51 -18.17
N TYR A 207 -6.47 10.52 -17.60
CA TYR A 207 -5.40 9.59 -17.92
C TYR A 207 -4.70 9.18 -16.62
N TYR A 208 -3.91 8.11 -16.69
CA TYR A 208 -3.38 7.46 -15.51
C TYR A 208 -1.89 7.22 -15.61
N ILE A 209 -1.24 7.33 -14.45
CA ILE A 209 0.11 6.83 -14.23
C ILE A 209 -0.02 5.64 -13.28
N TRP A 210 0.24 4.44 -13.79
CA TRP A 210 0.18 3.20 -13.03
C TRP A 210 1.58 2.70 -12.69
N ILE A 211 1.89 2.69 -11.40
CA ILE A 211 3.18 2.30 -10.85
C ILE A 211 3.07 0.89 -10.30
N ILE A 212 3.93 -0.02 -10.73
CA ILE A 212 3.93 -1.45 -10.37
C ILE A 212 5.33 -1.85 -9.94
N GLY A 213 5.48 -2.42 -8.75
CA GLY A 213 6.78 -2.87 -8.24
C GLY A 213 6.69 -3.42 -6.82
N ASP A 214 7.83 -3.69 -6.18
CA ASP A 214 7.85 -3.93 -4.74
C ASP A 214 7.20 -2.77 -3.98
N ASN A 215 6.54 -3.06 -2.87
CA ASN A 215 5.80 -2.09 -2.09
C ASN A 215 6.62 -0.83 -1.75
N ASN A 216 7.84 -0.96 -1.25
CA ASN A 216 8.64 0.19 -0.83
C ASN A 216 9.08 1.02 -2.05
N ALA A 217 9.52 0.32 -3.10
CA ALA A 217 9.97 0.96 -4.33
C ALA A 217 8.82 1.68 -5.06
N ALA A 218 7.64 1.07 -5.16
CA ALA A 218 6.45 1.66 -5.77
C ALA A 218 6.00 2.91 -5.00
N ASN A 219 5.94 2.86 -3.66
CA ASN A 219 5.59 4.01 -2.83
C ASN A 219 6.58 5.17 -3.01
N ALA A 220 7.89 4.89 -3.04
CA ALA A 220 8.90 5.93 -3.22
C ALA A 220 8.83 6.57 -4.62
N VAL A 221 8.59 5.77 -5.66
CA VAL A 221 8.35 6.30 -7.03
C VAL A 221 7.06 7.13 -7.09
N SER A 222 5.98 6.70 -6.44
CA SER A 222 4.73 7.48 -6.33
C SER A 222 4.98 8.85 -5.69
N LYS A 223 5.74 8.90 -4.58
CA LYS A 223 6.10 10.16 -3.92
C LYS A 223 6.91 11.08 -4.83
N LEU A 224 7.90 10.54 -5.55
CA LEU A 224 8.69 11.32 -6.51
C LEU A 224 7.81 11.90 -7.62
N ILE A 225 6.95 11.08 -8.24
CA ILE A 225 6.04 11.51 -9.30
C ILE A 225 5.11 12.62 -8.80
N LYS A 226 4.46 12.43 -7.65
CA LYS A 226 3.57 13.45 -7.06
C LYS A 226 4.29 14.75 -6.70
N SER A 227 5.59 14.72 -6.42
CA SER A 227 6.35 15.93 -6.05
C SER A 227 6.59 16.89 -7.21
N VAL A 228 6.43 16.44 -8.46
CA VAL A 228 6.64 17.25 -9.68
C VAL A 228 5.35 17.53 -10.45
N LEU A 229 4.22 16.99 -10.00
CA LEU A 229 2.91 17.22 -10.61
C LEU A 229 2.29 18.50 -10.05
N GLU A 230 1.64 19.27 -10.92
CA GLU A 230 0.90 20.47 -10.53
C GLU A 230 -0.50 20.07 -10.04
N GLY A 231 -0.91 20.61 -8.89
CA GLY A 231 -2.26 20.39 -8.35
C GLY A 231 -2.44 19.06 -7.60
N SER A 232 -3.70 18.79 -7.25
CA SER A 232 -4.07 17.60 -6.49
C SER A 232 -4.21 16.38 -7.40
N VAL A 233 -3.46 15.32 -7.10
CA VAL A 233 -3.51 14.04 -7.82
C VAL A 233 -4.35 13.05 -7.03
N ASN A 234 -5.31 12.42 -7.71
CA ASN A 234 -6.07 11.31 -7.15
C ASN A 234 -5.22 10.05 -7.15
N GLU A 235 -5.19 9.31 -6.06
CA GLU A 235 -4.35 8.11 -5.89
C GLU A 235 -5.20 6.93 -5.41
N ALA A 236 -4.89 5.72 -5.87
CA ALA A 236 -5.42 4.47 -5.35
C ALA A 236 -4.31 3.42 -5.24
N GLY A 237 -4.13 2.85 -4.05
CA GLY A 237 -3.12 1.83 -3.78
C GLY A 237 -3.71 0.42 -3.67
N PHE A 238 -3.08 -0.55 -4.33
CA PHE A 238 -3.45 -1.96 -4.33
C PHE A 238 -2.27 -2.83 -3.89
N GLY A 239 -2.49 -3.71 -2.92
CA GLY A 239 -1.42 -4.55 -2.38
C GLY A 239 -0.34 -3.76 -1.61
N ILE A 240 -0.61 -2.51 -1.26
CA ILE A 240 0.30 -1.64 -0.51
C ILE A 240 0.22 -1.96 0.97
N THR A 241 1.35 -2.12 1.65
CA THR A 241 1.43 -2.28 3.11
C THR A 241 2.49 -1.34 3.66
N LEU A 242 2.14 -0.51 4.64
CA LEU A 242 2.99 0.56 5.12
C LEU A 242 3.60 0.22 6.48
N ALA A 243 4.73 0.86 6.81
CA ALA A 243 5.22 0.85 8.18
C ALA A 243 4.18 1.46 9.12
N THR A 244 4.20 1.06 10.39
CA THR A 244 3.39 1.68 11.43
C THR A 244 3.74 3.16 11.50
N PRO A 245 2.75 4.08 11.45
CA PRO A 245 3.03 5.50 11.57
C PRO A 245 3.57 5.80 12.97
N ASN A 246 4.33 6.89 13.11
CA ASN A 246 4.63 7.42 14.43
C ASN A 246 3.31 7.82 15.12
N TYR A 247 3.20 7.52 16.41
CA TYR A 247 2.01 7.79 17.19
C TYR A 247 2.37 8.04 18.65
N SER A 248 1.47 8.69 19.38
CA SER A 248 1.58 8.90 20.82
C SER A 248 0.19 9.16 21.40
N ILE A 249 -0.01 8.76 22.65
CA ILE A 249 -1.09 9.26 23.47
C ILE A 249 -0.86 10.76 23.72
N LEU A 250 -1.94 11.53 23.83
CA LEU A 250 -1.91 12.93 24.29
C LEU A 250 -2.25 12.95 25.79
N PRO A 251 -1.26 12.87 26.70
CA PRO A 251 -1.48 12.63 28.13
C PRO A 251 -2.37 13.69 28.78
N SER A 252 -2.26 14.96 28.38
CA SER A 252 -3.02 16.03 29.05
C SER A 252 -4.49 16.09 28.62
N HIS A 253 -4.81 15.78 27.36
CA HIS A 253 -6.21 15.62 26.89
C HIS A 253 -6.80 14.23 27.19
N SER A 254 -5.96 13.35 27.71
CA SER A 254 -6.29 11.97 28.05
C SER A 254 -5.98 11.71 29.52
N ALA A 255 -6.19 12.71 30.37
CA ALA A 255 -6.11 12.56 31.80
C ALA A 255 -7.19 11.55 32.22
N VAL A 256 -6.74 10.38 32.66
CA VAL A 256 -7.59 9.30 33.13
C VAL A 256 -7.45 9.28 34.65
N ASN A 257 -8.57 9.32 35.36
CA ASN A 257 -8.53 9.17 36.81
C ASN A 257 -7.90 7.82 37.16
N ASN A 258 -6.98 7.84 38.13
CA ASN A 258 -6.30 6.64 38.61
C ASN A 258 -5.53 5.88 37.52
N ALA A 259 -5.04 6.55 36.46
CA ALA A 259 -4.08 5.97 35.54
C ALA A 259 -3.01 7.00 35.15
N SER A 260 -1.75 6.61 35.21
CA SER A 260 -0.62 7.47 34.86
C SER A 260 -0.14 7.14 33.44
N PRO A 261 -0.13 8.09 32.50
CA PRO A 261 0.48 7.85 31.19
C PRO A 261 2.00 7.75 31.36
N LEU A 262 2.61 6.71 30.78
CA LEU A 262 4.05 6.47 30.86
C LEU A 262 4.74 6.99 29.61
N ILE A 263 5.77 7.81 29.82
CA ILE A 263 6.66 8.31 28.77
C ILE A 263 7.79 7.31 28.52
N CYS A 264 8.09 7.06 27.24
CA CYS A 264 9.21 6.23 26.82
C CYS A 264 10.45 7.09 26.58
N ASP A 265 11.55 6.77 27.24
CA ASP A 265 12.73 7.64 27.24
C ASP A 265 13.41 7.76 25.89
N GLN A 266 13.29 6.74 25.04
CA GLN A 266 13.96 6.64 23.74
C GLN A 266 13.45 7.70 22.74
N ASP A 267 12.13 7.93 22.70
CA ASP A 267 11.49 8.83 21.74
C ASP A 267 10.62 9.91 22.39
N LYS A 268 10.55 9.89 23.73
CA LYS A 268 9.77 10.79 24.59
C LYS A 268 8.26 10.72 24.35
N ASN A 269 7.76 9.64 23.76
CA ASN A 269 6.35 9.43 23.46
C ASN A 269 5.61 8.65 24.54
N TYR A 270 4.29 8.74 24.51
CA TYR A 270 3.40 8.04 25.42
C TYR A 270 2.71 6.88 24.72
N TYR A 271 2.92 5.67 25.22
CA TYR A 271 2.38 4.43 24.65
C TYR A 271 1.53 3.62 25.61
N SER A 272 1.54 3.96 26.90
CA SER A 272 0.87 3.16 27.90
C SER A 272 0.29 3.98 29.04
N TYR A 273 -0.73 3.42 29.67
CA TYR A 273 -1.23 3.79 30.99
C TYR A 273 -0.82 2.73 32.01
N ILE A 274 -0.31 3.19 33.15
CA ILE A 274 0.08 2.35 34.28
C ILE A 274 -0.72 2.74 35.53
N GLU A 275 -0.68 1.87 36.55
CA GLU A 275 -1.29 2.09 37.87
C GLU A 275 -2.81 2.22 37.85
N TYR A 276 -3.49 1.60 36.88
CA TYR A 276 -4.95 1.60 36.80
C TYR A 276 -5.59 0.87 38.00
N ASP A 277 -6.39 1.60 38.79
CA ASP A 277 -7.13 1.08 39.95
C ASP A 277 -8.54 0.59 39.53
N GLU A 278 -8.91 -0.63 39.96
CA GLU A 278 -10.15 -1.32 39.60
C GLU A 278 -11.39 -0.76 40.32
N ASP A 279 -11.22 -0.16 41.50
CA ASP A 279 -12.34 0.17 42.39
C ASP A 279 -13.17 1.39 41.92
N GLU A 280 -12.68 2.17 40.94
CA GLU A 280 -13.35 3.38 40.42
C GLU A 280 -13.39 3.50 38.88
N GLY A 281 -12.81 2.54 38.15
CA GLY A 281 -12.65 2.63 36.69
C GLY A 281 -13.14 1.39 35.96
N GLU A 282 -14.33 1.46 35.36
CA GLU A 282 -14.75 0.48 34.32
C GLU A 282 -14.47 0.98 32.91
N GLU A 283 -14.09 2.25 32.72
CA GLU A 283 -13.92 2.86 31.42
C GLU A 283 -12.70 3.79 31.39
N ILE A 284 -11.93 3.74 30.31
CA ILE A 284 -10.84 4.66 30.02
C ILE A 284 -11.12 5.30 28.66
N THR A 285 -11.12 6.63 28.61
CA THR A 285 -11.18 7.38 27.35
C THR A 285 -9.87 8.14 27.16
N PHE A 286 -9.25 8.00 25.99
CA PHE A 286 -7.96 8.63 25.68
C PHE A 286 -7.85 8.99 24.20
N TRP A 287 -6.96 9.94 23.91
CA TRP A 287 -6.61 10.39 22.57
C TRP A 287 -5.29 9.82 22.11
N VAL A 288 -5.27 9.30 20.89
CA VAL A 288 -4.06 8.88 20.19
C VAL A 288 -3.88 9.76 18.97
N GLY A 289 -2.75 10.47 18.90
CA GLY A 289 -2.34 11.17 17.70
C GLY A 289 -1.49 10.27 16.80
N LEU A 290 -1.73 10.33 15.51
CA LEU A 290 -1.07 9.56 14.45
C LEU A 290 -0.42 10.51 13.44
N ASN A 291 0.80 10.19 13.02
CA ASN A 291 1.43 10.83 11.87
C ASN A 291 1.04 10.09 10.59
N LEU A 292 -0.04 10.55 9.94
CA LEU A 292 -0.52 9.96 8.69
C LEU A 292 -0.08 10.73 7.45
N LYS A 293 0.86 11.67 7.55
CA LYS A 293 1.24 12.58 6.43
C LYS A 293 1.63 11.84 5.14
N ASP A 294 2.18 10.64 5.29
CA ASP A 294 2.67 9.81 4.20
C ASP A 294 1.57 8.96 3.53
N LEU A 295 0.35 8.98 4.07
CA LEU A 295 -0.81 8.32 3.46
C LEU A 295 -1.38 9.14 2.30
N PRO A 296 -1.99 8.46 1.29
CA PRO A 296 -2.80 9.13 0.27
C PRO A 296 -3.84 10.06 0.88
N ALA A 297 -4.10 11.20 0.23
CA ALA A 297 -4.99 12.23 0.77
C ALA A 297 -6.39 11.71 1.15
N TYR A 298 -6.96 10.81 0.33
CA TYR A 298 -8.27 10.23 0.60
C TYR A 298 -8.30 9.40 1.90
N MET A 299 -7.20 8.68 2.21
CA MET A 299 -7.08 7.87 3.43
C MET A 299 -6.91 8.70 4.70
N ARG A 300 -6.55 9.98 4.55
CA ARG A 300 -6.36 10.93 5.66
C ARG A 300 -7.66 11.63 6.06
N SER A 301 -8.70 11.57 5.23
CA SER A 301 -9.97 12.25 5.55
C SER A 301 -10.63 11.66 6.79
N ASP A 302 -11.25 12.50 7.60
CA ASP A 302 -11.98 12.07 8.81
C ASP A 302 -13.04 11.01 8.49
N SER A 303 -13.75 11.17 7.36
CA SER A 303 -14.76 10.21 6.90
C SER A 303 -14.13 8.84 6.63
N TYR A 304 -12.99 8.81 5.94
CA TYR A 304 -12.28 7.56 5.67
C TYR A 304 -11.82 6.91 6.98
N LEU A 305 -11.17 7.67 7.87
CA LEU A 305 -10.68 7.16 9.15
C LEU A 305 -11.81 6.64 10.04
N LYS A 306 -12.94 7.35 10.13
CA LYS A 306 -14.13 6.90 10.89
C LYS A 306 -14.66 5.55 10.40
N ASN A 307 -14.71 5.36 9.09
CA ASN A 307 -15.29 4.15 8.48
C ASN A 307 -14.31 2.99 8.35
N ASN A 308 -13.00 3.27 8.38
CA ASN A 308 -11.97 2.27 8.10
C ASN A 308 -11.03 2.01 9.28
N THR A 309 -11.12 2.70 10.42
CA THR A 309 -10.31 2.34 11.60
C THR A 309 -10.78 1.00 12.16
N GLU A 310 -9.84 0.06 12.26
CA GLU A 310 -10.05 -1.25 12.88
C GLU A 310 -9.40 -1.24 14.26
N LEU A 311 -10.21 -1.49 15.28
CA LEU A 311 -9.77 -1.59 16.66
C LEU A 311 -9.92 -3.01 17.15
N THR A 312 -8.85 -3.57 17.69
CA THR A 312 -8.88 -4.88 18.37
C THR A 312 -8.25 -4.75 19.74
N THR A 313 -8.67 -5.57 20.68
CA THR A 313 -8.10 -5.59 22.04
C THR A 313 -7.99 -7.03 22.54
N ASP A 314 -7.01 -7.31 23.40
CA ASP A 314 -6.85 -8.60 24.10
C ASP A 314 -7.54 -8.60 25.48
N GLY A 315 -8.11 -7.46 25.91
CA GLY A 315 -8.87 -7.32 27.14
C GLY A 315 -9.95 -6.23 27.03
N GLY A 316 -11.15 -6.48 27.55
CA GLY A 316 -12.27 -5.54 27.51
C GLY A 316 -12.89 -5.32 26.14
N THR A 317 -13.55 -4.18 25.96
CA THR A 317 -14.16 -3.76 24.68
C THR A 317 -13.68 -2.37 24.29
N VAL A 318 -13.21 -2.20 23.06
CA VAL A 318 -12.71 -0.91 22.55
C VAL A 318 -13.66 -0.31 21.50
N LYS A 319 -13.85 1.02 21.54
CA LYS A 319 -14.65 1.79 20.58
C LYS A 319 -13.91 3.06 20.14
N LEU A 320 -14.10 3.43 18.87
CA LEU A 320 -13.75 4.75 18.35
C LEU A 320 -14.89 5.71 18.68
N LEU A 321 -14.60 6.75 19.44
CA LEU A 321 -15.58 7.81 19.76
C LEU A 321 -15.55 8.94 18.73
N ALA A 322 -14.34 9.37 18.36
CA ALA A 322 -14.16 10.51 17.47
C ALA A 322 -12.91 10.38 16.61
N VAL A 323 -12.98 10.98 15.42
CA VAL A 323 -11.83 11.36 14.60
C VAL A 323 -11.97 12.85 14.36
N SER A 324 -11.13 13.61 15.06
CA SER A 324 -11.08 15.07 15.04
C SER A 324 -9.85 15.51 15.82
N GLU A 325 -9.35 16.71 15.57
CA GLU A 325 -8.41 17.34 16.50
C GLU A 325 -9.09 17.51 17.88
N PRO A 326 -8.40 17.24 19.01
CA PRO A 326 -8.94 17.54 20.33
C PRO A 326 -9.22 19.03 20.49
N ASP A 327 -10.30 19.37 21.18
CA ASP A 327 -10.67 20.77 21.42
C ASP A 327 -9.54 21.52 22.11
N ALA A 328 -9.14 22.66 21.53
CA ALA A 328 -8.17 23.60 22.06
C ALA A 328 -6.97 22.92 22.75
N ILE A 329 -6.06 22.33 21.97
CA ILE A 329 -4.78 21.84 22.48
C ILE A 329 -4.00 23.04 23.05
N GLN A 330 -4.18 23.31 24.35
CA GLN A 330 -3.55 24.43 25.04
C GLN A 330 -2.34 23.99 25.86
N ASN A 331 -2.34 22.75 26.35
CA ASN A 331 -1.27 22.21 27.17
C ASN A 331 0.06 22.16 26.39
N ALA A 332 1.13 22.65 27.02
CA ALA A 332 2.46 22.74 26.42
C ALA A 332 3.07 21.36 26.09
N GLU A 333 2.76 20.33 26.89
CA GLU A 333 3.26 18.97 26.69
C GLU A 333 2.68 18.34 25.42
N ASP A 334 1.35 18.37 25.26
CA ASP A 334 0.70 17.84 24.07
C ASP A 334 1.14 18.60 22.80
N LYS A 335 1.33 19.92 22.88
CA LYS A 335 1.91 20.71 21.77
C LYS A 335 3.29 20.23 21.36
N GLN A 336 4.16 19.94 22.34
CA GLN A 336 5.51 19.43 22.08
C GLN A 336 5.48 18.03 21.46
N ILE A 337 4.62 17.14 21.96
CA ILE A 337 4.45 15.79 21.41
C ILE A 337 3.97 15.85 19.95
N ILE A 338 2.96 16.68 19.68
CA ILE A 338 2.41 16.86 18.33
C ILE A 338 3.48 17.38 17.37
N ALA A 339 4.20 18.44 17.77
CA ALA A 339 5.24 19.04 16.93
C ALA A 339 6.41 18.06 16.69
N ARG A 340 6.90 17.40 17.74
CA ARG A 340 8.04 16.46 17.66
C ARG A 340 7.73 15.26 16.77
N ASN A 341 6.53 14.70 16.89
CA ASN A 341 6.14 13.50 16.13
C ASN A 341 5.42 13.80 14.82
N GLN A 342 5.14 15.09 14.56
CA GLN A 342 4.37 15.55 13.41
C GLN A 342 3.02 14.84 13.35
N LEU A 343 2.32 14.76 14.48
CA LEU A 343 1.00 14.15 14.57
C LEU A 343 0.03 15.02 13.77
N THR A 344 -0.76 14.39 12.91
CA THR A 344 -1.63 15.08 11.95
C THR A 344 -3.11 14.70 12.10
N HIS A 345 -3.39 13.54 12.69
CA HIS A 345 -4.75 13.03 12.86
C HIS A 345 -4.88 12.46 14.27
N PHE A 346 -6.06 12.56 14.86
CA PHE A 346 -6.28 12.20 16.25
C PHE A 346 -7.53 11.35 16.38
N LEU A 347 -7.42 10.28 17.15
CA LEU A 347 -8.48 9.32 17.44
C LEU A 347 -8.80 9.36 18.92
N GLN A 348 -10.06 9.57 19.27
CA GLN A 348 -10.54 9.39 20.64
C GLN A 348 -11.04 7.96 20.80
N LEU A 349 -10.41 7.20 21.66
CA LEU A 349 -10.73 5.81 21.93
C LEU A 349 -11.33 5.67 23.32
N ARG A 350 -12.24 4.71 23.45
CA ARG A 350 -12.82 4.29 24.72
C ARG A 350 -12.62 2.81 24.88
N ILE A 351 -12.12 2.40 26.04
CA ILE A 351 -12.07 1.01 26.44
C ILE A 351 -12.90 0.80 27.70
N THR A 352 -13.74 -0.22 27.69
CA THR A 352 -14.55 -0.63 28.84
C THR A 352 -14.09 -1.99 29.36
N GLN A 353 -14.05 -2.14 30.68
CA GLN A 353 -13.68 -3.36 31.40
C GLN A 353 -12.33 -3.92 30.96
N PRO A 354 -11.24 -3.12 30.94
CA PRO A 354 -9.92 -3.63 30.61
C PRO A 354 -9.54 -4.76 31.59
N ALA A 355 -8.83 -5.78 31.11
CA ALA A 355 -8.21 -6.80 31.95
C ALA A 355 -6.95 -6.24 32.63
N SER A 356 -6.34 -6.99 33.56
CA SER A 356 -5.14 -6.56 34.31
C SER A 356 -3.97 -6.14 33.41
N ARG A 357 -3.88 -6.74 32.22
CA ARG A 357 -3.00 -6.30 31.13
C ARG A 357 -3.84 -6.26 29.87
N THR A 358 -3.90 -5.10 29.25
CA THR A 358 -4.70 -4.89 28.05
C THR A 358 -3.90 -4.14 27.00
N SER A 359 -3.96 -4.60 25.76
CA SER A 359 -3.37 -3.97 24.59
C SER A 359 -4.47 -3.59 23.63
N VAL A 360 -4.58 -2.30 23.34
CA VAL A 360 -5.46 -1.77 22.29
C VAL A 360 -4.64 -1.64 21.02
N TYR A 361 -5.06 -2.32 19.96
CA TYR A 361 -4.42 -2.27 18.64
C TYR A 361 -5.27 -1.43 17.68
N ILE A 362 -4.61 -0.49 17.02
CA ILE A 362 -5.19 0.46 16.08
C ILE A 362 -4.61 0.16 14.70
N ASN A 363 -5.48 -0.18 13.75
CA ASN A 363 -5.13 -0.30 12.35
C ASN A 363 -6.14 0.43 11.48
N ILE A 364 -5.83 0.53 10.20
CA ILE A 364 -6.73 1.10 9.19
C ILE A 364 -6.97 0.02 8.14
N ARG A 365 -8.25 -0.28 7.88
CA ARG A 365 -8.70 -1.12 6.78
C ARG A 365 -8.35 -0.42 5.47
N LYS A 366 -7.82 -1.20 4.52
CA LYS A 366 -7.66 -0.74 3.14
C LYS A 366 -9.02 -0.75 2.45
N SER A 367 -9.43 0.40 1.95
CA SER A 367 -10.46 0.52 0.93
C SER A 367 -9.96 1.45 -0.18
N ARG A 368 -10.46 1.21 -1.39
CA ARG A 368 -10.17 2.08 -2.53
C ARG A 368 -10.97 3.38 -2.41
N PRO A 369 -10.53 4.46 -3.07
CA PRO A 369 -11.27 5.72 -3.11
C PRO A 369 -12.46 5.66 -4.09
N ASP A 370 -13.48 6.48 -3.80
CA ASP A 370 -14.73 6.53 -4.57
C ASP A 370 -14.55 7.03 -6.01
N TRP A 371 -13.50 7.83 -6.28
CA TRP A 371 -13.25 8.38 -7.62
C TRP A 371 -13.13 7.30 -8.70
N ILE A 372 -12.70 6.09 -8.34
CA ILE A 372 -12.63 4.94 -9.26
C ILE A 372 -14.02 4.60 -9.80
N ASP A 373 -15.03 4.60 -8.93
CA ASP A 373 -16.40 4.30 -9.31
C ASP A 373 -17.05 5.50 -10.01
N GLU A 374 -16.72 6.73 -9.61
CA GLU A 374 -17.21 7.97 -10.23
C GLU A 374 -16.71 8.15 -11.68
N LEU A 375 -15.43 7.88 -11.92
CA LEU A 375 -14.79 7.98 -13.24
C LEU A 375 -14.99 6.73 -14.10
N ASN A 376 -15.56 5.66 -13.56
CA ASN A 376 -15.84 4.47 -14.36
C ASN A 376 -17.03 4.70 -15.30
N LEU A 377 -16.90 4.18 -16.52
CA LEU A 377 -17.99 4.09 -17.50
C LEU A 377 -18.33 2.63 -17.78
N LEU A 378 -19.63 2.30 -17.81
CA LEU A 378 -20.15 0.95 -18.05
C LEU A 378 -20.62 0.72 -19.50
N THR A 379 -20.87 1.78 -20.25
CA THR A 379 -21.29 1.75 -21.66
C THR A 379 -20.26 2.49 -22.52
N GLU A 380 -20.15 2.20 -23.81
CA GLU A 380 -19.14 2.82 -24.68
C GLU A 380 -19.45 4.27 -25.10
N ASP A 381 -20.35 4.98 -24.38
CA ASP A 381 -20.70 6.38 -24.64
C ASP A 381 -19.54 7.29 -24.23
N ASN A 382 -18.53 7.29 -25.09
CA ASN A 382 -17.20 7.83 -24.86
C ASN A 382 -17.18 9.36 -24.97
N LEU A 383 -17.72 10.02 -23.95
CA LEU A 383 -17.60 11.47 -23.78
C LEU A 383 -16.19 11.90 -23.34
N ARG A 384 -15.22 10.98 -23.25
CA ARG A 384 -13.83 11.22 -22.80
C ARG A 384 -13.68 11.86 -21.42
N GLN A 385 -14.75 11.97 -20.63
CA GLN A 385 -14.71 12.45 -19.24
C GLN A 385 -14.63 11.31 -18.21
N LYS A 386 -14.74 10.06 -18.67
CA LYS A 386 -14.74 8.84 -17.86
C LYS A 386 -13.95 7.75 -18.58
N THR A 387 -13.54 6.73 -17.83
CA THR A 387 -12.76 5.61 -18.32
C THR A 387 -13.59 4.33 -18.29
N PHE A 388 -13.75 3.76 -19.47
CA PHE A 388 -14.52 2.53 -19.63
C PHE A 388 -13.75 1.32 -19.09
N GLY A 389 -14.39 0.57 -18.19
CA GLY A 389 -13.82 -0.62 -17.56
C GLY A 389 -12.91 -0.38 -16.35
N LEU A 390 -12.72 0.88 -15.92
CA LEU A 390 -11.86 1.25 -14.79
C LEU A 390 -12.18 0.48 -13.52
N LYS A 391 -13.46 0.44 -13.14
CA LYS A 391 -13.94 -0.29 -11.96
C LYS A 391 -13.58 -1.76 -12.04
N LYS A 392 -13.74 -2.39 -13.21
CA LYS A 392 -13.51 -3.83 -13.38
C LYS A 392 -12.04 -4.18 -13.26
N MET A 393 -11.14 -3.31 -13.69
CA MET A 393 -9.70 -3.44 -13.43
C MET A 393 -9.39 -3.30 -11.94
N ALA A 394 -9.94 -2.28 -11.28
CA ALA A 394 -9.76 -2.07 -9.84
C ALA A 394 -10.29 -3.26 -9.02
N ASP A 395 -11.49 -3.77 -9.34
CA ASP A 395 -12.07 -4.98 -8.73
C ASP A 395 -11.11 -6.19 -8.88
N GLY A 396 -10.44 -6.30 -10.03
CA GLY A 396 -9.47 -7.35 -10.31
C GLY A 396 -8.21 -7.24 -9.45
N LEU A 397 -7.68 -6.02 -9.29
CA LEU A 397 -6.55 -5.73 -8.42
C LEU A 397 -6.90 -6.00 -6.95
N GLU A 398 -8.02 -5.48 -6.46
CA GLU A 398 -8.48 -5.75 -5.10
C GLU A 398 -8.60 -7.24 -4.83
N SER A 399 -9.23 -7.97 -5.75
CA SER A 399 -9.38 -9.43 -5.65
C SER A 399 -8.06 -10.20 -5.70
N ALA A 400 -7.00 -9.63 -6.29
CA ALA A 400 -5.66 -10.24 -6.32
C ALA A 400 -4.98 -10.19 -4.95
N TYR A 401 -5.27 -9.15 -4.15
CA TYR A 401 -4.61 -8.89 -2.87
C TYR A 401 -5.44 -9.27 -1.66
N LEU A 402 -6.76 -9.27 -1.79
CA LEU A 402 -7.75 -9.63 -0.77
C LEU A 402 -8.11 -11.11 -0.90
N THR A 403 -7.23 -11.99 -0.45
CA THR A 403 -7.43 -13.44 -0.59
C THR A 403 -8.18 -14.06 0.59
N SER A 404 -8.27 -13.35 1.72
CA SER A 404 -8.99 -13.78 2.92
C SER A 404 -8.82 -12.69 3.98
N GLN A 405 -9.90 -11.96 4.29
CA GLN A 405 -9.95 -10.79 5.20
C GLN A 405 -9.20 -9.54 4.70
N SER A 406 -9.73 -8.36 5.05
CA SER A 406 -9.09 -7.08 4.75
C SER A 406 -7.70 -7.06 5.37
N LYS A 407 -6.66 -7.02 4.53
CA LYS A 407 -5.29 -6.94 5.05
C LYS A 407 -5.10 -5.59 5.76
N PRO A 408 -4.49 -5.58 6.95
CA PRO A 408 -4.19 -4.34 7.66
C PRO A 408 -3.36 -3.39 6.79
N LEU A 409 -3.58 -2.08 6.92
CA LEU A 409 -2.76 -1.05 6.26
C LEU A 409 -1.33 -1.08 6.76
N PHE A 410 -1.16 -1.15 8.08
CA PHE A 410 0.14 -1.16 8.72
C PHE A 410 0.66 -2.59 8.88
N GLN A 411 1.96 -2.78 8.61
CA GLN A 411 2.67 -4.06 8.84
C GLN A 411 2.48 -4.54 10.29
N LYS A 412 2.48 -3.60 11.23
CA LYS A 412 2.07 -3.81 12.62
C LYS A 412 1.07 -2.72 13.01
N PRO A 413 0.00 -3.03 13.73
CA PRO A 413 -0.89 -2.00 14.27
C PRO A 413 -0.12 -1.09 15.25
N ALA A 414 -0.59 0.14 15.41
CA ALA A 414 -0.19 0.95 16.56
C ALA A 414 -0.82 0.33 17.82
N SER A 415 -0.11 0.31 18.94
CA SER A 415 -0.57 -0.31 20.18
C SER A 415 -0.52 0.65 21.36
N VAL A 416 -1.57 0.64 22.18
CA VAL A 416 -1.62 1.30 23.49
C VAL A 416 -1.76 0.25 24.57
N TYR A 417 -0.89 0.28 25.58
CA TYR A 417 -0.90 -0.69 26.68
C TYR A 417 -1.53 -0.10 27.93
N ILE A 418 -2.34 -0.90 28.63
CA ILE A 418 -2.99 -0.54 29.89
C ILE A 418 -2.59 -1.61 30.90
N LEU A 419 -1.92 -1.18 31.96
CA LEU A 419 -1.43 -2.03 33.03
C LEU A 419 -2.12 -1.65 34.34
N LYS A 420 -2.87 -2.61 34.90
CA LYS A 420 -3.46 -2.48 36.23
C LYS A 420 -2.41 -2.69 37.32
N LYS A 421 -2.67 -2.09 38.47
CA LYS A 421 -1.82 -2.19 39.65
C LYS A 421 -1.85 -3.57 40.29
#